data_AF-A0A229RP93-F1
#
_entry.id   AF-A0A229RP93-F1
#
_cell.length_a   1.000
_cell.length_b   1.000
_cell.length_c   1.000
_cell.angle_alpha   90.00
_cell.angle_beta   90.00
_cell.angle_gamma   90.00
#
_symmetry.space_group_name_H-M   'P 1'
#
loop_
_entity.id
_entity.type
_entity.pdbx_description
1 polymer ?
#
loop_
_entity_poly.entity_id
_entity_poly.type
_entity_poly.pdbx_seq_one_letter_code
_entity_poly.pdbx_strand_id
1 'polypeptide(L)'
;MSAPYDGFAVSGNIPHLAERMVALSKQIDGALLNLERDIKPMTSTWIGQGAEAYIDLQRRWHATTTAMENRFTKGHQTLAMSFENYQRTDKNIGAKFQL
;
A
#
# COMPACT_ATOMS: atom_id res chain seq x y z
N MET A 1 32.91 21.83 -5.46
CA MET A 1 31.61 21.97 -6.14
C MET A 1 30.67 20.95 -5.50
N SER A 2 29.85 21.41 -4.56
CA SER A 2 28.86 20.60 -3.85
C SER A 2 27.75 20.27 -4.84
N ALA A 3 27.48 18.99 -5.10
CA ALA A 3 26.37 18.59 -5.95
C ALA A 3 25.07 19.20 -5.40
N PRO A 4 24.26 19.88 -6.23
CA PRO A 4 22.98 20.41 -5.79
C PRO A 4 22.12 19.22 -5.37
N TYR A 5 21.63 19.32 -4.15
CA TYR A 5 20.93 18.30 -3.40
C TYR A 5 19.78 17.74 -4.24
N ASP A 6 19.97 16.52 -4.76
CA ASP A 6 18.97 15.72 -5.45
C ASP A 6 17.96 15.13 -4.44
N GLY A 7 17.43 16.00 -3.57
CA GLY A 7 16.34 15.68 -2.64
C GLY A 7 14.97 15.80 -3.32
N PHE A 8 14.89 16.52 -4.43
CA PHE A 8 13.63 16.87 -5.09
C PHE A 8 13.18 15.85 -6.15
N ALA A 9 14.09 15.13 -6.82
CA ALA A 9 13.70 14.14 -7.83
C ALA A 9 13.04 12.88 -7.24
N VAL A 10 13.32 12.57 -5.97
CA VAL A 10 12.67 11.47 -5.23
C VAL A 10 11.16 11.72 -5.07
N SER A 11 10.71 12.98 -5.08
CA SER A 11 9.33 13.35 -4.75
C SER A 11 8.27 12.91 -5.79
N GLY A 12 8.64 12.83 -7.08
CA GLY A 12 7.69 12.50 -8.16
C GLY A 12 7.33 11.01 -8.27
N ASN A 13 8.25 10.11 -7.89
CA ASN A 13 8.04 8.66 -7.97
C ASN A 13 7.24 8.08 -6.80
N ILE A 14 7.15 8.82 -5.69
CA ILE A 14 6.54 8.35 -4.45
C ILE A 14 5.01 8.17 -4.56
N PRO A 15 4.23 9.09 -5.15
CA PRO A 15 2.80 8.88 -5.36
C PRO A 15 2.50 7.64 -6.20
N HIS A 16 3.24 7.45 -7.30
CA HIS A 16 3.12 6.27 -8.17
C HIS A 16 3.53 4.97 -7.48
N LEU A 17 4.56 4.99 -6.63
CA LEU A 17 4.91 3.84 -5.81
C LEU A 17 3.77 3.46 -4.88
N ALA A 18 3.15 4.44 -4.21
CA ALA A 18 2.06 4.18 -3.28
C ALA A 18 0.81 3.64 -4.01
N GLU A 19 0.47 4.18 -5.19
CA GLU A 19 -0.58 3.63 -6.07
C GLU A 19 -0.31 2.18 -6.46
N ARG A 20 0.93 1.87 -6.87
CA ARG A 20 1.34 0.50 -7.20
C ARG A 20 1.23 -0.44 -6.00
N MET A 21 1.60 0.01 -4.80
CA MET A 21 1.49 -0.81 -3.59
C MET A 21 0.04 -1.10 -3.20
N VAL A 22 -0.88 -0.15 -3.37
CA VAL A 22 -2.33 -0.38 -3.22
C VAL A 22 -2.85 -1.36 -4.27
N ALA A 23 -2.42 -1.24 -5.53
CA ALA A 23 -2.81 -2.17 -6.57
C ALA A 23 -2.31 -3.59 -6.29
N LEU A 24 -1.05 -3.73 -5.84
CA LEU A 24 -0.46 -5.01 -5.44
C LEU A 24 -1.19 -5.63 -4.24
N SER A 25 -1.57 -4.84 -3.23
CA SER A 25 -2.34 -5.38 -2.09
C SER A 25 -3.70 -5.94 -2.53
N LYS A 26 -4.38 -5.27 -3.47
CA LYS A 26 -5.63 -5.76 -4.05
C LYS A 26 -5.45 -7.03 -4.90
N GLN A 27 -4.34 -7.14 -5.61
CA GLN A 27 -4.00 -8.35 -6.36
C GLN A 27 -3.74 -9.55 -5.43
N ILE A 28 -3.02 -9.33 -4.33
CA ILE A 28 -2.79 -10.35 -3.30
C ILE A 28 -4.13 -10.79 -2.71
N ASP A 29 -4.99 -9.84 -2.34
CA ASP A 29 -6.32 -10.15 -1.78
C ASP A 29 -7.18 -10.97 -2.74
N GLY A 30 -7.23 -10.57 -4.01
CA GLY A 30 -7.94 -11.31 -5.06
C GLY A 30 -7.40 -12.73 -5.27
N ALA A 31 -6.08 -12.92 -5.22
CA ALA A 31 -5.47 -14.25 -5.32
C ALA A 31 -5.84 -15.15 -4.14
N LEU A 32 -5.90 -14.59 -2.92
CA LEU A 32 -6.28 -15.33 -1.71
C LEU A 32 -7.78 -15.68 -1.72
N LEU A 33 -8.64 -14.78 -2.19
CA LEU A 33 -10.07 -15.06 -2.37
C LEU A 33 -10.32 -16.19 -3.40
N ASN A 34 -9.56 -16.19 -4.51
CA ASN A 34 -9.62 -17.28 -5.48
C ASN A 34 -9.18 -18.59 -4.84
N LEU A 35 -8.05 -18.59 -4.13
CA LEU A 35 -7.57 -19.76 -3.40
C LEU A 35 -8.61 -20.28 -2.41
N GLU A 36 -9.25 -19.39 -1.64
CA GLU A 36 -10.32 -19.73 -0.70
C GLU A 36 -11.48 -20.45 -1.40
N ARG A 37 -11.95 -19.90 -2.52
CA ARG A 37 -13.03 -20.49 -3.31
C ARG A 37 -12.64 -21.88 -3.82
N ASP A 38 -11.42 -22.02 -4.31
CA ASP A 38 -10.95 -23.24 -4.96
C ASP A 38 -10.75 -24.38 -3.95
N ILE A 39 -10.31 -24.07 -2.71
CA ILE A 39 -10.13 -25.07 -1.65
C ILE A 39 -11.38 -25.31 -0.80
N LYS A 40 -12.40 -24.45 -0.91
CA LYS A 40 -13.65 -24.54 -0.12
C LYS A 40 -14.31 -25.92 -0.15
N PRO A 41 -14.40 -26.64 -1.29
CA PRO A 41 -14.97 -27.98 -1.30
C PRO A 41 -14.18 -28.96 -0.43
N MET A 42 -12.85 -28.87 -0.44
CA MET A 42 -11.96 -29.72 0.36
C MET A 42 -12.03 -29.36 1.84
N THR A 43 -11.99 -28.07 2.17
CA THR A 43 -12.00 -27.63 3.57
C THR A 43 -13.36 -27.83 4.23
N SER A 44 -14.44 -27.90 3.45
CA SER A 44 -15.79 -28.17 3.97
C SER A 44 -15.94 -29.54 4.63
N THR A 45 -15.09 -30.51 4.27
CA THR A 45 -15.10 -31.86 4.86
C THR A 45 -14.07 -32.01 5.98
N TRP A 46 -13.28 -30.97 6.28
CA TRP A 46 -12.29 -31.03 7.35
C TRP A 46 -13.00 -30.97 8.71
N ILE A 47 -12.54 -31.81 9.63
CA ILE A 47 -13.04 -31.90 11.00
C ILE A 47 -11.87 -31.91 11.98
N GLY A 48 -12.10 -31.40 13.18
CA GLY A 48 -11.08 -31.31 14.24
C GLY A 48 -10.05 -30.21 13.99
N GLN A 49 -8.84 -30.40 14.54
CA GLN A 49 -7.81 -29.35 14.61
C GLN A 49 -7.39 -28.78 13.25
N GLY A 50 -7.42 -29.57 12.18
CA GLY A 50 -7.08 -29.08 10.84
C GLY A 50 -8.07 -28.03 10.32
N ALA A 51 -9.37 -28.19 10.61
CA ALA A 51 -10.39 -27.22 10.25
C ALA A 51 -10.24 -25.91 11.06
N GLU A 52 -9.99 -26.03 12.36
CA GLU A 52 -9.78 -24.87 13.24
C GLU A 52 -8.52 -24.08 12.84
N ALA A 53 -7.41 -24.78 12.56
CA ALA A 53 -6.17 -24.17 12.11
C ALA A 53 -6.35 -23.44 10.78
N TYR A 54 -7.10 -24.02 9.85
CA TYR A 54 -7.43 -23.36 8.59
C TYR A 54 -8.27 -22.09 8.78
N ILE A 55 -9.31 -22.14 9.62
CA ILE A 55 -10.16 -20.97 9.91
C ILE A 55 -9.33 -19.84 10.53
N ASP A 56 -8.40 -20.16 11.43
CA ASP A 56 -7.51 -19.15 12.02
C ASP A 56 -6.55 -18.57 10.98
N LEU A 57 -5.95 -19.41 10.13
CA LEU A 57 -5.10 -18.96 9.03
C LEU A 57 -5.89 -18.05 8.05
N GLN A 58 -7.11 -18.46 7.70
CA GLN A 58 -8.05 -17.70 6.87
C GLN A 58 -8.52 -16.41 7.55
N ARG A 59 -8.48 -16.30 8.88
CA ARG A 59 -8.74 -15.01 9.54
C ARG A 59 -7.51 -14.11 9.44
N ARG A 60 -6.32 -14.67 9.69
CA ARG A 60 -5.05 -13.94 9.73
C ARG A 60 -4.68 -13.34 8.38
N TRP A 61 -4.85 -14.10 7.29
CA TRP A 61 -4.49 -13.60 5.96
C TRP A 61 -5.36 -12.40 5.52
N HIS A 62 -6.66 -12.37 5.88
CA HIS A 62 -7.67 -11.37 5.53
C HIS A 62 -7.40 -10.11 6.36
N ALA A 63 -7.11 -10.29 7.64
CA ALA A 63 -6.64 -9.20 8.50
C ALA A 63 -5.34 -8.58 7.97
N THR A 64 -4.41 -9.40 7.45
CA THR A 64 -3.13 -8.93 6.93
C THR A 64 -3.30 -8.16 5.62
N THR A 65 -4.07 -8.67 4.65
CA THR A 65 -4.33 -7.96 3.38
C THR A 65 -5.05 -6.64 3.62
N THR A 66 -6.06 -6.65 4.48
CA THR A 66 -6.78 -5.43 4.91
C THR A 66 -5.83 -4.44 5.58
N ALA A 67 -4.92 -4.90 6.44
CA ALA A 67 -3.94 -4.04 7.08
C ALA A 67 -2.94 -3.44 6.07
N MET A 68 -2.51 -4.21 5.07
CA MET A 68 -1.64 -3.74 4.00
C MET A 68 -2.33 -2.65 3.17
N GLU A 69 -3.55 -2.90 2.70
CA GLU A 69 -4.33 -1.91 1.94
C GLU A 69 -4.49 -0.60 2.72
N ASN A 70 -4.85 -0.69 4.00
CA ASN A 70 -5.01 0.48 4.86
C ASN A 70 -3.70 1.24 5.05
N ARG A 71 -2.58 0.55 5.25
CA ARG A 71 -1.26 1.17 5.41
C ARG A 71 -0.81 1.88 4.14
N PHE A 72 -0.97 1.23 2.98
CA PHE A 72 -0.59 1.84 1.71
C PHE A 72 -1.49 3.00 1.32
N THR A 73 -2.80 2.92 1.61
CA THR A 73 -3.73 4.03 1.42
C THR A 73 -3.35 5.24 2.28
N LYS A 74 -3.09 5.03 3.58
CA LYS A 74 -2.63 6.11 4.48
C LYS A 74 -1.27 6.66 4.09
N GLY A 75 -0.36 5.79 3.65
CA GLY A 75 0.95 6.18 3.10
C GLY A 75 0.78 7.07 1.88
N HIS A 76 -0.04 6.66 0.92
CA HIS A 76 -0.36 7.44 -0.28
C HIS A 76 -0.89 8.83 0.07
N GLN A 77 -1.87 8.92 0.98
CA GLN A 77 -2.44 10.20 1.42
C GLN A 77 -1.40 11.11 2.07
N THR A 78 -0.60 10.58 2.99
CA THR A 78 0.47 11.34 3.67
C THR A 78 1.46 11.88 2.65
N LEU A 79 1.87 11.04 1.69
CA LEU A 79 2.86 11.38 0.69
C LEU A 79 2.33 12.40 -0.32
N ALA A 80 1.07 12.27 -0.75
CA ALA A 80 0.41 13.26 -1.59
C ALA A 80 0.34 14.63 -0.90
N MET A 81 -0.06 14.67 0.38
CA MET A 81 -0.08 15.90 1.17
C MET A 81 1.31 16.52 1.32
N SER A 82 2.34 15.71 1.57
CA SER A 82 3.72 16.19 1.63
C SER A 82 4.13 16.81 0.31
N PHE A 83 3.85 16.15 -0.82
CA PHE A 83 4.18 16.65 -2.15
C PHE A 83 3.48 17.98 -2.47
N GLU A 84 2.18 18.11 -2.18
CA GLU A 84 1.44 19.37 -2.34
C GLU A 84 2.04 20.50 -1.48
N ASN A 85 2.42 20.18 -0.24
CA ASN A 85 3.06 21.14 0.66
C ASN A 85 4.43 21.60 0.14
N TYR A 86 5.22 20.69 -0.42
CA TYR A 86 6.48 21.02 -1.08
C TYR A 86 6.26 21.95 -2.27
N GLN A 87 5.38 21.59 -3.22
CA GLN A 87 5.10 22.43 -4.39
C GLN A 87 4.62 23.84 -4.01
N ARG A 88 3.76 23.95 -3.00
CA ARG A 88 3.29 25.24 -2.50
C ARG A 88 4.42 26.06 -1.89
N THR A 89 5.30 25.41 -1.12
CA THR A 89 6.47 26.06 -0.52
C THR A 89 7.45 26.54 -1.58
N ASP A 90 7.75 25.71 -2.58
CA ASP A 90 8.64 26.06 -3.69
C ASP A 90 8.10 27.24 -4.50
N LYS A 91 6.79 27.24 -4.83
CA LYS A 91 6.14 28.39 -5.50
C LYS A 91 6.26 29.67 -4.68
N ASN A 92 6.05 29.59 -3.36
CA ASN A 92 6.13 30.74 -2.47
C ASN A 92 7.56 31.26 -2.32
N ILE A 93 8.56 30.37 -2.29
CA ILE A 93 9.98 30.72 -2.25
C ILE A 93 10.40 31.34 -3.59
N GLY A 94 10.07 30.71 -4.73
CA GLY A 94 10.35 31.25 -6.06
C GLY A 94 9.76 32.64 -6.25
N ALA A 95 8.51 32.86 -5.82
CA ALA A 95 7.87 34.17 -5.85
C ALA A 95 8.55 35.21 -4.94
N LYS A 96 9.11 34.80 -3.80
CA LYS A 96 9.82 35.69 -2.86
C LYS A 96 11.23 36.06 -3.32
N PHE A 97 11.90 35.20 -4.07
CA PHE A 97 13.30 35.40 -4.46
C PHE A 97 13.50 35.82 -5.92
N GLN A 98 12.42 36.01 -6.72
CA GLN A 98 12.48 36.45 -8.13
C GLN A 98 13.63 35.83 -8.92
N LEU A 99 13.65 34.48 -8.97
CA LEU A 99 14.33 33.75 -10.04
C LEU A 99 13.40 33.63 -11.24
#